data_AF-A0A968NV14-F1
#
_entry.id   AF-A0A968NV14-F1
#
_cell.length_a   1.000
_cell.length_b   1.000
_cell.length_c   1.000
_cell.angle_alpha   90.00
_cell.angle_beta   90.00
_cell.angle_gamma   90.00
#
_symmetry.space_group_name_H-M   'P 1'
#
loop_
_entity.id
_entity.type
_entity.pdbx_description
1 polymer ?
#
loop_
_entity_poly.entity_id
_entity_poly.type
_entity_poly.pdbx_seq_one_letter_code
_entity_poly.pdbx_strand_id
1 'polypeptide(L)' 'MKIPPRPPHNPLQDSILILLQESPRTKQELSKILDRPISRITRALRSLLILEKIKQEAGEEMQYRLSKSDPSKTAS' A
#
# COMPACT_ATOMS: atom_id res chain seq x y z
N MET A 1 29.05 13.20 2.23
CA MET A 1 28.04 12.79 1.25
C MET A 1 26.67 13.28 1.75
N LYS A 2 25.86 13.95 0.92
CA LYS A 2 24.50 14.34 1.31
C LYS A 2 23.65 13.07 1.32
N ILE A 3 23.28 12.57 2.49
CA ILE A 3 22.27 11.51 2.62
C ILE A 3 20.97 12.12 2.06
N PRO A 4 20.36 11.54 1.01
CA PRO A 4 19.11 12.06 0.50
C PRO A 4 18.08 12.01 1.64
N PRO A 5 17.30 13.10 1.85
CA PRO A 5 16.30 13.12 2.91
C PRO A 5 15.38 11.93 2.72
N ARG A 6 15.25 11.10 3.76
CA ARG A 6 14.30 9.99 3.74
C ARG A 6 12.93 10.60 3.46
N PRO A 7 12.18 10.10 2.46
CA PRO A 7 10.82 10.57 2.27
C PRO A 7 10.07 10.44 3.60
N PRO A 8 9.18 11.39 3.92
CA PRO A 8 8.49 11.42 5.20
C PRO A 8 7.86 10.06 5.49
N HIS A 9 8.33 9.41 6.55
CA HIS A 9 7.94 8.07 6.94
C HIS A 9 6.49 8.11 7.44
N ASN A 10 5.59 7.36 6.80
CA ASN A 10 4.20 7.25 7.23
C ASN A 10 3.93 5.82 7.71
N PRO A 11 3.96 5.54 9.03
CA PRO A 11 3.87 4.19 9.56
C PRO A 11 2.59 3.47 9.15
N LEU A 12 1.49 4.19 8.93
CA LEU A 12 0.24 3.60 8.45
C LEU A 12 0.35 3.09 7.01
N GLN A 13 1.07 3.81 6.15
CA GLN A 13 1.30 3.39 4.77
C GLN A 13 2.19 2.15 4.74
N ASP A 14 3.22 2.09 5.58
CA ASP A 14 4.10 0.92 5.68
C ASP A 14 3.34 -0.32 6.17
N SER A 15 2.50 -0.18 7.20
CA SER A 15 1.64 -1.28 7.66
C SER A 15 0.68 -1.77 6.56
N ILE A 16 0.09 -0.86 5.80
CA ILE A 16 -0.75 -1.23 4.65
C ILE A 16 0.07 -1.97 3.59
N LEU A 17 1.27 -1.50 3.26
CA LEU A 17 2.12 -2.14 2.27
C LEU A 17 2.51 -3.57 2.70
N ILE A 18 2.89 -3.77 3.97
CA ILE A 18 3.20 -5.10 4.52
C ILE A 18 1.99 -6.04 4.37
N LEU A 19 0.79 -5.58 4.77
CA LEU A 19 -0.42 -6.40 4.65
C LEU A 19 -0.78 -6.75 3.19
N LEU A 20 -0.46 -5.86 2.25
CA LEU A 20 -0.66 -6.07 0.81
C LEU A 20 0.45 -6.89 0.14
N GLN A 21 1.58 -7.13 0.82
CA GLN A 21 2.61 -8.10 0.39
C GLN A 21 2.11 -9.54 0.55
N GLU A 22 1.33 -9.79 1.60
CA GLU A 22 0.78 -11.12 1.91
C GLU A 22 -0.37 -11.48 0.96
N SER A 23 -1.34 -10.58 0.81
CA SER A 23 -2.53 -10.81 -0.03
C SER A 23 -3.17 -9.49 -0.48
N PRO A 24 -3.91 -9.48 -1.61
CA PRO A 24 -4.84 -8.39 -1.91
C PRO A 24 -5.86 -8.23 -0.79
N ARG A 25 -6.22 -6.99 -0.45
CA ARG A 25 -7.18 -6.67 0.63
C ARG A 25 -8.05 -5.47 0.28
N THR A 26 -9.25 -5.43 0.83
CA THR A 26 -10.17 -4.29 0.75
C THR A 26 -9.82 -3.22 1.79
N LYS A 27 -10.33 -1.99 1.60
CA LYS A 27 -10.18 -0.93 2.59
C LYS A 27 -10.88 -1.28 3.93
N GLN A 28 -11.93 -2.09 3.91
CA GLN A 28 -12.66 -2.55 5.09
C GLN A 28 -11.82 -3.55 5.90
N GLU A 29 -11.16 -4.49 5.23
CA GLU A 29 -10.25 -5.44 5.89
C GLU A 29 -9.05 -4.73 6.52
N LEU A 30 -8.42 -3.81 5.78
CA LEU A 30 -7.31 -3.01 6.28
C LEU A 30 -7.72 -2.16 7.49
N SER A 31 -8.94 -1.60 7.47
CA SER A 31 -9.49 -0.82 8.59
C SER A 31 -9.67 -1.67 9.85
N LYS A 32 -10.17 -2.91 9.69
CA LYS A 32 -10.36 -3.86 10.81
C LYS A 32 -9.02 -4.34 11.37
N ILE A 33 -8.09 -4.76 10.53
CA ILE A 33 -6.79 -5.31 10.96
C ILE A 33 -5.93 -4.26 11.66
N LEU A 34 -5.90 -3.05 11.12
CA LEU A 34 -5.05 -1.97 11.66
C LEU A 34 -5.73 -1.20 12.81
N ASP A 35 -6.98 -1.53 13.13
CA ASP A 35 -7.82 -0.80 14.08
C ASP A 35 -7.79 0.73 13.83
N ARG A 36 -8.10 1.10 12.57
CA ARG A 36 -8.11 2.49 12.12
C ARG A 36 -9.40 2.82 11.36
N PRO A 37 -9.90 4.07 11.43
CA PRO A 37 -11.04 4.49 10.65
C PRO A 37 -10.83 4.32 9.14
N ILE A 38 -11.89 3.90 8.43
CA ILE A 38 -11.87 3.76 6.97
C ILE A 38 -11.41 5.04 6.26
N SER A 39 -11.71 6.23 6.79
CA SER A 39 -11.26 7.51 6.24
C SER A 39 -9.74 7.67 6.26
N ARG A 40 -9.08 7.21 7.34
CA ARG A 40 -7.61 7.21 7.47
C ARG A 40 -6.98 6.21 6.49
N ILE A 41 -7.55 5.02 6.39
CA ILE A 41 -7.11 3.98 5.43
C ILE A 41 -7.26 4.48 4.00
N THR A 42 -8.40 5.07 3.66
CA THR A 42 -8.68 5.61 2.32
C THR A 42 -7.70 6.71 1.95
N ARG A 43 -7.37 7.62 2.88
CA ARG A 43 -6.35 8.65 2.64
C ARG A 43 -4.98 8.03 2.39
N ALA A 44 -4.58 7.03 3.18
CA ALA A 44 -3.31 6.34 3.01
C ALA A 44 -3.23 5.57 1.67
N LEU A 45 -4.28 4.83 1.32
CA LEU A 45 -4.38 4.13 0.03
C LEU A 45 -4.31 5.09 -1.14
N ARG A 46 -4.99 6.25 -1.06
CA ARG A 46 -4.94 7.27 -2.12
C ARG A 46 -3.51 7.81 -2.32
N SER A 47 -2.79 8.06 -1.23
CA SER A 47 -1.37 8.43 -1.32
C SER A 47 -0.52 7.33 -1.96
N LEU A 48 -0.72 6.07 -1.56
CA LEU A 48 0.02 4.93 -2.12
C LEU A 48 -0.29 4.68 -3.61
N LEU A 49 -1.51 4.95 -4.06
CA LEU A 49 -1.90 4.91 -5.48
C LEU A 49 -1.20 5.99 -6.29
N ILE A 50 -1.15 7.23 -5.77
CA ILE A 50 -0.45 8.36 -6.43
C ILE A 50 1.05 8.06 -6.54
N LEU A 51 1.63 7.40 -5.53
CA LEU A 51 3.02 6.96 -5.53
C LEU A 51 3.25 5.68 -6.35
N GLU A 52 2.23 5.17 -7.04
CA GLU A 52 2.25 3.94 -7.84
C GLU A 52 2.75 2.70 -7.08
N LYS A 53 2.67 2.70 -5.74
CA LYS A 53 3.09 1.59 -4.88
C LYS A 53 2.06 0.47 -4.83
N ILE A 54 0.79 0.81 -5.04
CA ILE A 54 -0.33 -0.12 -5.06
C ILE A 54 -1.16 0.10 -6.32
N LYS A 55 -1.96 -0.91 -6.69
CA LYS A 55 -2.98 -0.84 -7.75
C LYS A 55 -4.33 -1.26 -7.18
N GLN A 56 -5.40 -0.70 -7.73
CA GLN A 56 -6.75 -1.17 -7.49
C GLN A 56 -7.10 -2.23 -8.52
N GLU A 57 -7.67 -3.34 -8.08
CA GLU A 57 -8.26 -4.36 -8.94
C GLU A 57 -9.78 -4.32 -8.80
N ALA A 58 -10.45 -4.25 -9.95
CA ALA A 58 -11.89 -4.35 -10.02
C ALA A 58 -12.31 -5.83 -9.95
N GLY A 59 -13.17 -6.15 -8.99
CA GLY A 59 -13.79 -7.46 -8.80
C GLY A 59 -15.18 -7.27 -8.17
N GLU A 60 -15.72 -8.30 -7.52
CA GLU A 60 -16.98 -8.18 -6.76
C GLU A 60 -16.88 -7.12 -5.65
N GLU A 61 -15.71 -6.99 -5.03
CA GLU A 61 -15.38 -5.88 -4.15
C GLU A 61 -14.05 -5.26 -4.58
N MET A 62 -13.94 -3.92 -4.48
CA MET A 62 -12.74 -3.20 -4.90
C MET A 62 -11.57 -3.52 -3.96
N GLN A 63 -10.61 -4.29 -4.45
CA GLN A 63 -9.43 -4.72 -3.72
C GLN A 63 -8.20 -3.91 -4.11
N TYR A 64 -7.27 -3.81 -3.17
CA TYR A 64 -5.98 -3.18 -3.35
C TYR A 64 -4.91 -4.26 -3.27
N ARG A 65 -3.88 -4.14 -4.12
CA ARG A 65 -2.71 -5.00 -4.12
C ARG A 65 -1.46 -4.17 -4.38
N LEU A 66 -0.29 -4.72 -4.09
CA LEU A 66 0.94 -4.08 -4.50
C LEU A 66 1.02 -3.93 -6.02
N SER A 67 1.43 -2.74 -6.43
CA SER A 67 1.90 -2.51 -7.76
C SER A 67 3.19 -3.29 -7.89
N LYS A 68 3.24 -4.26 -8.79
CA LYS A 68 4.50 -4.85 -9.24
C LYS A 68 5.24 -3.75 -10.01
N SER A 69 5.78 -2.74 -9.33
CA SER A 69 6.94 -2.01 -9.84
C SER A 69 8.08 -3.02 -9.80
N ASP A 70 8.16 -3.78 -10.88
CA ASP A 70 9.28 -4.60 -11.34
C ASP A 70 10.22 -5.17 -10.25
N PRO A 71 10.20 -6.48 -9.96
CA PRO A 71 11.42 -7.16 -9.55
C PRO A 71 12.38 -7.30 -10.74
N SER A 72 12.75 -6.21 -11.42
CA SER A 72 13.91 -6.20 -12.33
C SER A 72 15.18 -6.02 -11.50
N LYS A 73 15.46 -7.02 -10.66
CA LYS A 73 16.82 -7.51 -10.34
C LYS A 73 16.75 -8.81 -9.54
N THR A 74 16.28 -9.85 -10.22
CA THR A 74 16.83 -11.23 -10.26
C THR A 74 15.97 -11.96 -11.29
N ALA A 75 16.23 -11.78 -12.58
CA ALA A 75 17.02 -12.76 -13.34
C ALA A 75 17.93 -13.64 -12.46
N SER A 76 17.50 -14.88 -12.25
CA SER A 76 18.31 -16.10 -12.32
C SER A 76 17.42 -17.32 -12.10
#